data_AF-A0A3D9G1R9-F1
#
_entry.id   AF-A0A3D9G1R9-F1
#
_cell.length_a   1.000
_cell.length_b   1.000
_cell.length_c   1.000
_cell.angle_alpha   90.00
_cell.angle_beta   90.00
_cell.angle_gamma   90.00
#
_symmetry.space_group_name_H-M   'P 1'
#
loop_
_entity.id
_entity.type
_entity.pdbx_description
1 polymer ?
#
loop_
_entity_poly.entity_id
_entity_poly.type
_entity_poly.pdbx_seq_one_letter_code
_entity_poly.pdbx_strand_id
1 'polypeptide(L)'
;MKQVACLILFLLPILNYGFKKNELPYSIVIAKADLIVDGIISKVSKNDYEFTINQFVKGKSGAKIKVSIWEEWLCDPRVNELKAGQRLILFLERTPYGTLKPINDSTGELYIDNNTFINMFLPKEFTNPSVLKKGISMFIETFTVYGDLNDRFLQNIHFSSNKSIFEVYQMSENNPFFKSLIPYAGDYKVNEAFVRL
;
A
#
# COMPACT_ATOMS: atom_id res chain seq x y z
N MET A 1 -25.96 -38.36 -23.83
CA MET A 1 -24.83 -37.41 -24.08
C MET A 1 -25.20 -35.95 -23.85
N LYS A 2 -26.33 -35.42 -24.34
CA LYS A 2 -26.74 -34.01 -24.11
C LYS A 2 -26.92 -33.61 -22.63
N GLN A 3 -27.43 -34.51 -21.79
CA GLN A 3 -27.68 -34.21 -20.36
C GLN A 3 -26.40 -34.11 -19.51
N VAL A 4 -25.35 -34.88 -19.86
CA VAL A 4 -24.05 -34.82 -19.17
C VAL A 4 -23.32 -33.52 -19.51
N ALA A 5 -23.43 -33.04 -20.75
CA ALA A 5 -22.88 -31.75 -21.16
C ALA A 5 -23.52 -30.58 -20.41
N CYS A 6 -24.84 -30.61 -20.18
CA CYS A 6 -25.51 -29.60 -19.36
C CYS A 6 -25.07 -29.62 -17.89
N LEU A 7 -24.84 -30.81 -17.31
CA LEU A 7 -24.38 -30.93 -15.92
C LEU A 7 -22.97 -30.35 -15.74
N ILE A 8 -22.08 -30.56 -16.71
CA ILE A 8 -20.73 -29.98 -16.73
C ILE A 8 -20.81 -28.44 -16.85
N LEU A 9 -21.70 -27.91 -17.69
CA LEU A 9 -21.93 -26.46 -17.83
C LEU A 9 -22.44 -25.80 -16.53
N PHE A 10 -23.24 -26.51 -15.72
CA PHE A 10 -23.70 -26.03 -14.41
C PHE A 10 -22.64 -26.11 -13.31
N LEU A 11 -21.57 -26.91 -13.48
CA LEU A 11 -20.45 -27.05 -12.54
C LEU A 11 -19.29 -26.08 -12.84
N LEU A 12 -19.26 -25.45 -14.02
CA LEU A 12 -18.24 -24.45 -14.40
C LEU A 12 -18.26 -23.13 -13.58
N PRO A 13 -19.40 -22.56 -13.13
CA PRO A 13 -19.35 -21.29 -12.40
C PRO A 13 -18.77 -21.40 -10.99
N ILE A 14 -18.61 -22.61 -10.45
CA ILE A 14 -17.96 -22.85 -9.14
C ILE A 14 -16.44 -22.72 -9.23
N LEU A 15 -15.86 -22.79 -10.43
CA LEU A 15 -14.41 -22.64 -10.66
C LEU A 15 -13.95 -21.18 -10.71
N ASN A 16 -14.87 -20.21 -10.72
CA ASN A 16 -14.55 -18.77 -10.66
C ASN A 16 -14.39 -18.23 -9.22
N TYR A 17 -14.11 -19.08 -8.24
CA TYR A 17 -13.73 -18.68 -6.88
C TYR A 17 -12.25 -18.27 -6.77
N GLY A 18 -11.63 -17.86 -7.87
CA GLY A 18 -10.21 -17.50 -7.93
C GLY A 18 -9.97 -16.02 -7.66
N PHE A 19 -9.57 -15.71 -6.43
CA PHE A 19 -8.84 -14.50 -6.04
C PHE A 19 -9.60 -13.16 -6.14
N LYS A 20 -10.53 -12.91 -5.21
CA LYS A 20 -10.84 -11.53 -4.83
C LYS A 20 -9.61 -10.98 -4.11
N LYS A 21 -8.93 -9.99 -4.71
CA LYS A 21 -7.80 -9.30 -4.09
C LYS A 21 -8.21 -8.83 -2.68
N ASN A 22 -7.41 -9.21 -1.68
CA ASN A 22 -7.64 -8.73 -0.34
C ASN A 22 -7.19 -7.27 -0.28
N GLU A 23 -8.12 -6.33 -0.15
CA GLU A 23 -7.77 -4.92 -0.06
C GLU A 23 -7.27 -4.59 1.34
N LEU A 24 -5.95 -4.44 1.49
CA LEU A 24 -5.37 -3.97 2.74
C LEU A 24 -5.54 -2.45 2.87
N PRO A 25 -6.01 -1.93 4.04
CA PRO A 25 -6.02 -0.50 4.30
C PRO A 25 -4.61 0.09 4.19
N TYR A 26 -4.49 1.31 3.64
CA TYR A 26 -3.18 1.93 3.46
C TYR A 26 -2.44 2.21 4.77
N SER A 27 -3.14 2.33 5.91
CA SER A 27 -2.49 2.38 7.24
C SER A 27 -1.67 1.12 7.51
N ILE A 28 -2.20 -0.06 7.17
CA ILE A 28 -1.52 -1.35 7.27
C ILE A 28 -0.40 -1.47 6.24
N VAL A 29 -0.65 -1.07 4.99
CA VAL A 29 0.37 -1.10 3.93
C VAL A 29 1.57 -0.22 4.31
N ILE A 30 1.33 1.00 4.80
CA ILE A 30 2.38 1.93 5.26
C ILE A 30 3.12 1.34 6.47
N ALA A 31 2.38 0.79 7.44
CA ALA A 31 2.97 0.17 8.63
C ALA A 31 3.91 -0.98 8.26
N LYS A 32 3.43 -1.87 7.38
CA LYS A 32 4.11 -3.09 6.95
C LYS A 32 5.32 -2.82 6.04
N ALA A 33 5.33 -1.72 5.30
CA ALA A 33 6.41 -1.43 4.37
C ALA A 33 7.77 -1.27 5.05
N ASP A 34 8.77 -2.03 4.61
CA ASP A 34 10.17 -1.80 4.99
C ASP A 34 10.74 -0.58 4.27
N LEU A 35 10.26 -0.33 3.05
CA LEU A 35 10.75 0.72 2.18
C LEU A 35 9.57 1.35 1.41
N ILE A 36 9.47 2.68 1.44
CA ILE A 36 8.53 3.45 0.60
C ILE A 36 9.34 4.47 -0.19
N VAL A 37 9.27 4.42 -1.52
CA VAL A 37 10.13 5.18 -2.43
C VAL A 37 9.38 5.76 -3.62
N ASP A 38 9.84 6.91 -4.11
CA ASP A 38 9.44 7.53 -5.38
C ASP A 38 10.63 7.45 -6.35
N GLY A 39 10.40 6.99 -7.57
CA GLY A 39 11.47 6.76 -8.53
C GLY A 39 10.98 6.29 -9.88
N ILE A 40 11.90 5.76 -10.68
CA ILE A 40 11.68 5.40 -12.08
C ILE A 40 12.18 3.98 -12.34
N ILE A 41 11.42 3.19 -13.08
CA ILE A 41 11.86 1.89 -13.60
C ILE A 41 12.99 2.11 -14.59
N SER A 42 14.19 1.62 -14.29
CA SER A 42 15.33 1.74 -15.20
C SER A 42 15.41 0.58 -16.19
N LYS A 43 14.97 -0.61 -15.80
CA LYS A 43 15.02 -1.81 -16.65
C LYS A 43 13.97 -2.83 -16.20
N VAL A 44 13.34 -3.51 -17.15
CA VAL A 44 12.40 -4.61 -16.88
C VAL A 44 13.02 -5.91 -17.40
N SER A 45 12.97 -6.96 -16.59
CA SER A 45 13.39 -8.31 -16.91
C SER A 45 12.20 -9.27 -16.71
N LYS A 46 12.40 -10.58 -16.94
CA LYS A 46 11.32 -11.56 -16.91
C LYS A 46 10.59 -11.63 -15.56
N ASN A 47 11.34 -11.64 -14.45
CA ASN A 47 10.80 -11.89 -13.10
C ASN A 47 10.96 -10.69 -12.16
N ASP A 48 11.62 -9.64 -12.62
CA ASP A 48 12.00 -8.49 -11.79
C ASP A 48 12.23 -7.25 -12.65
N TYR A 49 12.25 -6.10 -11.98
CA TYR A 49 12.66 -4.84 -12.57
C TYR A 49 13.67 -4.12 -11.69
N GLU A 50 14.56 -3.36 -12.33
CA GLU A 50 15.44 -2.42 -11.67
C GLU A 50 14.73 -1.08 -11.52
N PHE A 51 14.85 -0.49 -10.34
CA PHE A 51 14.21 0.77 -9.98
C PHE A 51 15.25 1.74 -9.45
N THR A 52 15.31 2.93 -10.05
CA THR A 52 16.17 4.03 -9.61
C THR A 52 15.37 4.95 -8.70
N ILE A 53 15.81 5.10 -7.47
CA ILE A 53 15.12 5.86 -6.43
C ILE A 53 15.50 7.33 -6.54
N ASN A 54 14.48 8.18 -6.63
CA ASN A 54 14.64 9.64 -6.61
C ASN A 54 14.45 10.19 -5.19
N GLN A 55 13.55 9.58 -4.40
CA GLN A 55 13.27 10.01 -3.04
C GLN A 55 12.86 8.82 -2.14
N PHE A 56 13.38 8.83 -0.91
CA PHE A 56 12.92 7.96 0.17
C PHE A 56 11.80 8.64 0.96
N VAL A 57 10.70 7.92 1.19
CA VAL A 57 9.57 8.34 2.05
C VAL A 57 9.62 7.61 3.38
N LYS A 58 9.93 6.31 3.36
CA LYS A 58 10.17 5.46 4.53
C LYS A 58 11.35 4.55 4.25
N GLY A 59 12.19 4.31 5.26
CA GLY A 59 13.35 3.41 5.15
C GLY A 59 14.51 4.02 4.36
N LYS A 60 15.56 3.22 4.15
CA LYS A 60 16.77 3.59 3.39
C LYS A 60 17.32 2.38 2.63
N SER A 61 17.92 2.63 1.47
CA SER A 61 18.63 1.61 0.67
C SER A 61 19.68 2.27 -0.24
N GLY A 62 20.34 1.48 -1.08
CA GLY A 62 21.08 2.03 -2.23
C GLY A 62 20.13 2.74 -3.20
N ALA A 63 20.69 3.63 -4.04
CA ALA A 63 19.94 4.44 -5.01
C ALA A 63 19.29 3.61 -6.13
N LYS A 64 19.74 2.38 -6.34
CA LYS A 64 19.12 1.40 -7.25
C LYS A 64 18.74 0.16 -6.47
N ILE A 65 17.54 -0.35 -6.72
CA ILE A 65 17.02 -1.57 -6.13
C ILE A 65 16.47 -2.49 -7.21
N LYS A 66 16.36 -3.77 -6.87
CA LYS A 66 15.73 -4.79 -7.68
C LYS A 66 14.43 -5.21 -7.01
N VAL A 67 13.33 -5.19 -7.75
CA VAL A 67 11.98 -5.47 -7.25
C VAL A 67 11.40 -6.64 -8.04
N SER A 68 10.89 -7.65 -7.34
CA SER A 68 10.22 -8.78 -7.98
C SER A 68 8.91 -8.36 -8.63
N ILE A 69 8.66 -8.83 -9.85
CA ILE A 69 7.38 -8.66 -10.53
C ILE A 69 6.38 -9.62 -9.90
N TRP A 70 5.16 -9.13 -9.64
CA TRP A 70 4.05 -9.98 -9.24
C TRP A 70 3.48 -10.74 -10.44
N GLU A 71 3.43 -12.07 -10.35
CA GLU A 71 3.16 -12.97 -11.48
C GLU A 71 1.69 -12.97 -11.95
N GLU A 72 0.73 -12.73 -11.06
CA GLU A 72 -0.72 -12.77 -11.36
C GLU A 72 -1.29 -11.45 -11.90
N TRP A 73 -0.41 -10.63 -12.46
CA TRP A 73 -0.75 -9.28 -12.89
C TRP A 73 -1.82 -9.14 -13.97
N LEU A 74 -2.12 -10.23 -14.69
CA LEU A 74 -3.14 -10.25 -15.74
C LEU A 74 -4.56 -10.07 -15.17
N CYS A 75 -4.76 -10.32 -13.88
CA CYS A 75 -6.05 -10.27 -13.21
C CYS A 75 -6.31 -8.96 -12.46
N ASP A 76 -5.32 -8.07 -12.39
CA ASP A 76 -5.43 -6.77 -11.75
C ASP A 76 -5.61 -5.70 -12.83
N PRO A 77 -6.55 -4.75 -12.68
CA PRO A 77 -6.72 -3.63 -13.59
C PRO A 77 -5.54 -2.64 -13.49
N ARG A 78 -4.33 -3.11 -13.78
CA ARG A 78 -3.19 -2.24 -14.05
C ARG A 78 -3.47 -1.55 -15.35
N VAL A 79 -3.39 -0.22 -15.33
CA VAL A 79 -3.64 0.56 -16.53
C VAL A 79 -2.57 0.29 -17.60
N ASN A 80 -1.37 -0.19 -17.23
CA ASN A 80 -0.26 -0.43 -18.17
C ASN A 80 0.69 -1.57 -17.76
N GLU A 81 1.28 -2.21 -18.77
CA GLU A 81 2.44 -3.10 -18.65
C GLU A 81 3.66 -2.35 -18.08
N LEU A 82 4.49 -3.03 -17.29
CA LEU A 82 5.74 -2.48 -16.74
C LEU A 82 6.75 -2.18 -17.86
N LYS A 83 7.24 -0.93 -17.91
CA LYS A 83 8.18 -0.45 -18.93
C LYS A 83 9.21 0.48 -18.30
N ALA A 84 10.42 0.45 -18.84
CA ALA A 84 11.46 1.40 -18.45
C ALA A 84 10.99 2.85 -18.71
N GLY A 85 11.37 3.76 -17.83
CA GLY A 85 10.96 5.16 -17.85
C GLY A 85 9.67 5.48 -17.09
N GLN A 86 8.90 4.49 -16.66
CA GLN A 86 7.70 4.72 -15.85
C GLN A 86 8.08 5.18 -14.44
N ARG A 87 7.42 6.23 -13.95
CA ARG A 87 7.55 6.73 -12.58
C ARG A 87 6.52 6.08 -11.68
N LEU A 88 6.96 5.56 -10.53
CA LEU A 88 6.09 4.94 -9.54
C LEU A 88 6.42 5.45 -8.12
N ILE A 89 5.43 5.41 -7.25
CA ILE A 89 5.66 5.28 -5.80
C ILE A 89 5.47 3.81 -5.43
N LEU A 90 6.47 3.23 -4.76
CA LEU A 90 6.48 1.83 -4.35
C LEU A 90 6.38 1.70 -2.84
N PHE A 91 5.52 0.78 -2.38
CA PHE A 91 5.46 0.28 -1.00
C PHE A 91 5.99 -1.15 -1.01
N LEU A 92 7.16 -1.35 -0.44
CA LEU A 92 7.92 -2.60 -0.56
C LEU A 92 8.07 -3.27 0.80
N GLU A 93 7.89 -4.59 0.80
CA GLU A 93 8.32 -5.46 1.89
C GLU A 93 9.52 -6.28 1.47
N ARG A 94 10.39 -6.58 2.44
CA ARG A 94 11.52 -7.46 2.29
C ARG A 94 11.09 -8.87 2.66
N THR A 95 11.26 -9.80 1.73
CA THR A 95 11.03 -11.22 2.01
C THR A 95 12.09 -11.77 2.97
N PRO A 96 11.87 -12.93 3.60
CA PRO A 96 12.87 -13.59 4.43
C PRO A 96 14.21 -13.85 3.71
N TYR A 97 14.19 -13.93 2.37
CA TYR A 97 15.38 -14.11 1.53
C TYR A 97 16.06 -12.80 1.12
N GLY A 98 15.57 -11.66 1.63
CA GLY A 98 16.15 -10.33 1.37
C GLY A 98 15.64 -9.63 0.11
N THR A 99 14.81 -10.28 -0.70
CA THR A 99 14.24 -9.74 -1.94
C THR A 99 13.15 -8.71 -1.62
N LEU A 100 13.09 -7.62 -2.40
CA LEU A 100 12.02 -6.63 -2.29
C LEU A 100 10.87 -7.00 -3.23
N LYS A 101 9.64 -6.94 -2.72
CA LYS A 101 8.43 -7.08 -3.52
C LYS A 101 7.38 -6.05 -3.12
N PRO A 102 6.49 -5.64 -4.03
CA PRO A 102 5.35 -4.80 -3.69
C PRO A 102 4.48 -5.43 -2.61
N ILE A 103 3.99 -4.62 -1.68
CA ILE A 103 3.05 -5.07 -0.64
C ILE A 103 1.67 -5.22 -1.25
N ASN A 104 1.01 -6.33 -0.92
CA ASN A 104 -0.35 -6.61 -1.36
C ASN A 104 -0.49 -6.47 -2.88
N ASP A 105 0.44 -7.12 -3.58
CA ASP A 105 0.46 -7.19 -5.02
C ASP A 105 0.54 -5.78 -5.64
N SER A 106 -0.34 -5.43 -6.58
CA SER A 106 -0.30 -4.11 -7.22
C SER A 106 -0.67 -2.94 -6.29
N THR A 107 -1.21 -3.18 -5.08
CA THR A 107 -1.51 -2.08 -4.13
C THR A 107 -0.23 -1.34 -3.75
N GLY A 108 0.90 -2.05 -3.71
CA GLY A 108 2.21 -1.46 -3.45
C GLY A 108 2.82 -0.72 -4.65
N GLU A 109 2.15 -0.67 -5.80
CA GLU A 109 2.64 -0.05 -7.03
C GLU A 109 1.71 1.09 -7.48
N LEU A 110 2.13 2.34 -7.25
CA LEU A 110 1.36 3.51 -7.66
C LEU A 110 2.00 4.21 -8.85
N TYR A 111 1.41 4.03 -10.02
CA TYR A 111 1.85 4.65 -11.27
C TYR A 111 1.55 6.14 -11.29
N ILE A 112 2.54 6.92 -11.72
CA ILE A 112 2.47 8.38 -11.82
C ILE A 112 2.70 8.79 -13.27
N ASP A 113 1.75 9.55 -13.83
CA ASP A 113 1.90 10.26 -15.09
C ASP A 113 1.46 11.71 -14.90
N ASN A 114 2.21 12.68 -15.44
CA ASN A 114 1.91 14.11 -15.30
C ASN A 114 1.55 14.57 -13.87
N ASN A 115 2.22 14.00 -12.87
CA ASN A 115 2.00 14.28 -11.45
C ASN A 115 0.60 13.90 -10.91
N THR A 116 -0.11 13.00 -11.61
CA THR A 116 -1.37 12.39 -11.18
C THR A 116 -1.22 10.87 -11.14
N PHE A 117 -2.12 10.20 -10.41
CA PHE A 117 -2.15 8.75 -10.40
C PHE A 117 -3.05 8.24 -11.52
N ILE A 118 -2.59 7.21 -12.22
CA ILE A 118 -3.28 6.68 -13.41
C ILE A 118 -4.44 5.75 -13.03
N ASN A 119 -4.44 5.20 -11.81
CA ASN A 119 -5.41 4.19 -11.40
C ASN A 119 -6.75 4.80 -10.95
N MET A 120 -7.80 4.52 -11.73
CA MET A 120 -9.17 5.01 -11.51
C MET A 120 -9.86 4.45 -10.24
N PHE A 121 -9.31 3.39 -9.66
CA PHE A 121 -9.84 2.75 -8.45
C PHE A 121 -9.11 3.20 -7.18
N LEU A 122 -8.20 4.17 -7.28
CA LEU A 122 -7.56 4.70 -6.08
C LEU A 122 -8.57 5.50 -5.23
N PRO A 123 -8.40 5.49 -3.90
CA PRO A 123 -9.19 6.34 -3.03
C PRO A 123 -9.08 7.80 -3.44
N LYS A 124 -10.18 8.56 -3.29
CA LYS A 124 -10.27 9.97 -3.74
C LYS A 124 -9.22 10.88 -3.07
N GLU A 125 -8.68 10.45 -1.94
CA GLU A 125 -7.66 11.15 -1.17
C GLU A 125 -6.27 11.06 -1.82
N PHE A 126 -6.08 10.15 -2.79
CA PHE A 126 -4.89 10.05 -3.65
C PHE A 126 -4.94 11.14 -4.73
N THR A 127 -4.76 12.38 -4.32
CA THR A 127 -4.85 13.54 -5.22
C THR A 127 -3.62 13.69 -6.10
N ASN A 128 -2.42 13.68 -5.49
CA ASN A 128 -1.15 13.76 -6.20
C ASN A 128 0.00 13.15 -5.37
N PRO A 129 1.16 12.85 -6.00
CA PRO A 129 2.32 12.27 -5.33
C PRO A 129 2.85 13.08 -4.14
N SER A 130 2.79 14.41 -4.19
CA SER A 130 3.31 15.27 -3.12
C SER A 130 2.43 15.17 -1.86
N VAL A 131 1.11 15.26 -2.03
CA VAL A 131 0.14 15.11 -0.93
C VAL A 131 0.22 13.72 -0.31
N LEU A 132 0.31 12.67 -1.13
CA LEU A 132 0.47 11.30 -0.66
C LEU A 132 1.72 11.15 0.20
N LYS A 133 2.89 11.52 -0.33
CA LYS A 133 4.17 11.38 0.39
C LYS A 133 4.17 12.14 1.71
N LYS A 134 3.67 13.39 1.70
CA LYS A 134 3.54 14.19 2.93
C LYS A 134 2.62 13.51 3.95
N GLY A 135 1.49 12.96 3.51
CA GLY A 135 0.56 12.29 4.41
C GLY A 135 1.11 10.98 4.98
N ILE A 136 1.90 10.23 4.20
CA ILE A 136 2.65 9.06 4.68
C ILE A 136 3.66 9.47 5.76
N SER A 137 4.45 10.52 5.52
CA SER A 137 5.42 11.01 6.53
C SER A 137 4.71 11.45 7.81
N MET A 138 3.61 12.19 7.69
CA MET A 138 2.78 12.58 8.84
C MET A 138 2.26 11.36 9.62
N PHE A 139 1.84 10.30 8.92
CA PHE A 139 1.41 9.05 9.54
C PHE A 139 2.52 8.36 10.32
N ILE A 140 3.68 8.18 9.70
CA ILE A 140 4.84 7.52 10.32
C ILE A 140 5.35 8.30 11.54
N GLU A 141 5.33 9.63 11.49
CA GLU A 141 5.77 10.48 12.61
C GLU A 141 4.78 10.49 13.78
N THR A 142 3.50 10.19 13.51
CA THR A 142 2.41 10.29 14.49
C THR A 142 2.08 8.96 15.15
N PHE A 143 2.03 7.87 14.38
CA PHE A 143 1.51 6.60 14.87
C PHE A 143 2.61 5.56 15.04
N THR A 144 2.65 4.98 16.23
CA THR A 144 3.38 3.73 16.51
C THR A 144 2.42 2.56 16.35
N VAL A 145 2.88 1.51 15.69
CA VAL A 145 2.08 0.32 15.39
C VAL A 145 2.50 -0.82 16.29
N TYR A 146 1.53 -1.53 16.85
CA TYR A 146 1.73 -2.68 17.73
C TYR A 146 0.93 -3.87 17.20
N GLY A 147 1.41 -5.09 17.50
CA GLY A 147 0.81 -6.34 17.04
C GLY A 147 1.53 -6.97 15.86
N ASP A 148 0.98 -8.07 15.35
CA ASP A 148 1.52 -8.79 14.20
C ASP A 148 0.87 -8.32 12.89
N LEU A 149 1.64 -7.59 12.08
CA LEU A 149 1.24 -7.12 10.75
C LEU A 149 1.11 -8.24 9.69
N ASN A 150 1.49 -9.47 10.04
CA ASN A 150 1.30 -10.66 9.21
C ASN A 150 0.10 -11.50 9.63
N ASP A 151 -0.59 -11.15 10.72
CA ASP A 151 -1.82 -11.83 11.12
C ASP A 151 -2.87 -11.67 10.01
N ARG A 152 -3.43 -12.80 9.56
CA ARG A 152 -4.39 -12.83 8.45
C ARG A 152 -5.61 -11.94 8.73
N PHE A 153 -6.03 -11.87 9.99
CA PHE A 153 -7.25 -11.19 10.38
C PHE A 153 -7.00 -9.80 10.96
N LEU A 154 -5.72 -9.40 11.10
CA LEU A 154 -5.30 -8.11 11.63
C LEU A 154 -5.89 -7.83 13.03
N GLN A 155 -6.31 -8.85 13.77
CA GLN A 155 -7.15 -8.70 14.97
C GLN A 155 -6.41 -8.07 16.15
N ASN A 156 -5.08 -8.21 16.18
CA ASN A 156 -4.24 -7.75 17.28
C ASN A 156 -3.43 -6.49 16.91
N ILE A 157 -3.75 -5.85 15.79
CA ILE A 157 -3.07 -4.63 15.37
C ILE A 157 -3.75 -3.43 16.00
N HIS A 158 -2.98 -2.61 16.69
CA HIS A 158 -3.44 -1.32 17.16
C HIS A 158 -2.38 -0.25 16.90
N PHE A 159 -2.88 0.95 16.70
CA PHE A 159 -2.08 2.14 16.45
C PHE A 159 -2.20 3.06 17.66
N SER A 160 -1.07 3.60 18.10
CA SER A 160 -1.00 4.57 19.19
C SER A 160 -0.37 5.84 18.70
N SER A 161 -1.06 6.97 18.90
CA SER A 161 -0.53 8.29 18.58
C SER A 161 0.46 8.74 19.65
N ASN A 162 1.62 9.25 19.25
CA ASN A 162 2.53 9.99 20.14
C ASN A 162 2.19 11.49 20.22
N LYS A 163 1.15 11.94 19.52
CA LYS A 163 0.62 13.32 19.51
C LYS A 163 -0.74 13.40 20.18
N SER A 164 -1.09 14.57 20.68
CA SER A 164 -2.44 14.85 21.21
C SER A 164 -3.51 14.80 20.11
N ILE A 165 -4.76 14.53 20.50
CA ILE A 165 -5.88 14.51 19.55
C ILE A 165 -6.05 15.84 18.80
N PHE A 166 -5.75 16.97 19.45
CA PHE A 166 -5.81 18.30 18.83
C PHE A 166 -4.74 18.50 17.75
N GLU A 167 -3.51 18.04 17.99
CA GLU A 167 -2.45 18.08 16.99
C GLU A 167 -2.79 17.19 15.79
N VAL A 168 -3.27 15.96 16.05
CA VAL A 168 -3.71 15.04 14.99
C VAL A 168 -4.83 15.66 14.15
N TYR A 169 -5.80 16.32 14.80
CA TYR A 169 -6.87 17.04 14.12
C TYR A 169 -6.32 18.15 13.21
N GLN A 170 -5.46 19.03 13.73
CA GLN A 170 -4.85 20.11 12.94
C GLN A 170 -4.02 19.58 11.77
N MET A 171 -3.29 18.49 11.98
CA MET A 171 -2.56 17.80 10.93
C MET A 171 -3.51 17.25 9.85
N SER A 172 -4.65 16.66 10.24
CA SER A 172 -5.65 16.12 9.33
C SER A 172 -6.26 17.17 8.39
N GLU A 173 -6.44 18.40 8.88
CA GLU A 173 -6.97 19.49 8.05
C GLU A 173 -5.98 19.96 6.98
N ASN A 174 -4.67 19.72 7.19
CA ASN A 174 -3.62 20.13 6.27
C ASN A 174 -3.26 19.09 5.20
N ASN A 175 -3.75 17.85 5.32
CA ASN A 175 -3.46 16.79 4.35
C ASN A 175 -4.62 15.77 4.26
N PRO A 176 -5.34 15.71 3.13
CA PRO A 176 -6.51 14.84 2.99
C PRO A 176 -6.17 13.35 3.03
N PHE A 177 -4.98 12.95 2.55
CA PHE A 177 -4.55 11.56 2.65
C PHE A 177 -4.24 11.16 4.09
N PHE A 178 -3.55 12.01 4.85
CA PHE A 178 -3.34 11.75 6.28
C PHE A 178 -4.68 11.64 7.03
N LYS A 179 -5.64 12.51 6.71
CA LYS A 179 -6.99 12.49 7.29
C LYS A 179 -7.71 11.15 7.08
N SER A 180 -7.57 10.52 5.91
CA SER A 180 -8.20 9.21 5.66
C SER A 180 -7.53 8.03 6.35
N LEU A 181 -6.31 8.18 6.87
CA LEU A 181 -5.61 7.14 7.62
C LEU A 181 -6.05 7.08 9.10
N ILE A 182 -6.55 8.19 9.66
CA ILE A 182 -6.88 8.31 11.09
C ILE A 182 -7.94 7.31 11.58
N PRO A 183 -9.06 7.07 10.87
CA PRO A 183 -10.10 6.16 11.35
C PRO A 183 -9.60 4.72 11.56
N TYR A 184 -8.55 4.31 10.85
CA TYR A 184 -7.94 2.99 10.96
C TYR A 184 -6.80 2.94 11.98
N ALA A 185 -6.48 4.06 12.61
CA ALA A 185 -5.31 4.25 13.46
C ALA A 185 -5.65 4.64 14.91
N GLY A 186 -6.93 4.55 15.32
CA GLY A 186 -7.36 5.05 16.62
C GLY A 186 -8.20 4.07 17.41
N ASP A 187 -7.55 3.34 18.33
CA ASP A 187 -8.02 3.31 19.72
C ASP A 187 -7.29 4.44 20.43
N TYR A 188 -7.96 5.58 20.60
CA TYR A 188 -7.43 6.67 21.41
C TYR A 188 -7.40 6.21 22.86
N LYS A 189 -6.26 5.68 23.33
CA LYS A 189 -6.02 5.63 24.77
C LYS A 189 -5.89 7.08 25.24
N VAL A 190 -6.99 7.62 25.73
CA VAL A 190 -6.97 8.78 26.61
C VAL A 190 -6.04 8.39 27.76
N ASN A 191 -4.81 8.91 27.77
CA ASN A 191 -4.03 8.89 28.99
C ASN A 191 -4.82 9.74 29.99
N GLU A 192 -5.55 9.08 30.90
CA GLU A 192 -6.27 9.67 32.04
C GLU A 192 -5.32 10.31 33.06
N ALA A 193 -4.23 10.93 32.62
CA ALA A 193 -3.29 11.67 33.47
C ALA A 193 -3.59 13.18 33.51
N PHE A 194 -4.54 13.69 32.74
CA PHE A 194 -4.91 15.11 32.73
C PHE A 194 -6.42 15.33 32.71
N VAL A 195 -7.09 14.91 33.79
CA VAL A 195 -8.35 15.54 34.24
C VAL A 195 -8.21 15.86 35.73
N ARG A 196 -7.44 16.92 36.01
CA ARG A 196 -7.58 17.74 37.21
C ARG A 196 -7.30 19.18 36.82
N LEU A 197 -8.33 19.85 36.30
CA LEU A 197 -8.58 21.28 36.46
C LEU A 197 -10.10 21.46 36.57
#